data_AF-A0A973WEF7-F1
#
_entry.id   AF-A0A973WEF7-F1
#
_cell.length_a   1.000
_cell.length_b   1.000
_cell.length_c   1.000
_cell.angle_alpha   90.00
_cell.angle_beta   90.00
_cell.angle_gamma   90.00
#
_symmetry.space_group_name_H-M   'P 1'
#
loop_
_entity.id
_entity.type
_entity.pdbx_description
1 polymer ?
#
loop_
_entity_poly.entity_id
_entity_poly.type
_entity_poly.pdbx_seq_one_letter_code
_entity_poly.pdbx_strand_id
1 'polypeptide(L)'
;MAWSPEQERALSETAAWLRRGDRQVFRLFGFAGTGKTTLARHLAEGIDGEVCFGAFTGKAAHVLRQKGCADAGTIHSLIYRPRSAKEEEDTDDDEEDRGPQFAIKRDSQAATAKLIVIDECSMVDEELGRDLLSFGTPVLVLGDPAQLPPVKGGGFFTEAEPDVMLTEVHRQAQDNPIVRMSMDIREGGKLDFGEYGESTVISRKQIDKEQILAADQVLVGTNKTRRLYNGRIRELRDFTTPMPAVNDKLVCLRNDRTKGLLNGGLWTVKRLRAPRGNTLRFDVIPEDDIGARQVVKVKVLPAMFEDGAEQIPYAIRRKADEFDYGYALTVHKAQGSQWDNVVLFDESWAFREHRDRWLYTAVTRAAERITVVR
;
A
#
# COMPACT_ATOMS: atom_id res chain seq x y z
N MET A 1 15.06 -5.02 -24.57
CA MET A 1 14.12 -3.92 -24.31
C MET A 1 14.85 -2.63 -24.64
N ALA A 2 14.26 -1.70 -25.38
CA ALA A 2 14.88 -0.40 -25.65
C ALA A 2 14.45 0.57 -24.54
N TRP A 3 15.41 1.21 -23.89
CA TRP A 3 15.17 2.20 -22.84
C TRP A 3 14.96 3.59 -23.48
N SER A 4 14.20 4.47 -22.82
CA SER A 4 14.16 5.88 -23.22
C SER A 4 15.49 6.57 -22.86
N PRO A 5 15.86 7.70 -23.50
CA PRO A 5 17.05 8.46 -23.12
C PRO A 5 17.07 8.86 -21.64
N GLU A 6 15.89 9.16 -21.07
CA GLU A 6 15.73 9.49 -19.65
C GLU A 6 16.01 8.28 -18.74
N GLN A 7 15.54 7.09 -19.13
CA GLN A 7 15.81 5.84 -18.41
C GLN A 7 17.27 5.42 -18.53
N GLU A 8 17.90 5.58 -19.70
CA GLU A 8 19.34 5.32 -19.89
C GLU A 8 20.20 6.25 -19.02
N ARG A 9 19.84 7.54 -18.96
CA ARG A 9 20.47 8.49 -18.05
C ARG A 9 20.30 8.08 -16.59
N ALA A 10 19.10 7.70 -16.18
CA ALA A 10 18.81 7.24 -14.82
C ALA A 10 19.63 5.99 -14.45
N LEU A 11 19.73 5.01 -15.34
CA LEU A 11 20.58 3.82 -15.17
C LEU A 11 22.06 4.20 -15.00
N SER A 12 22.56 5.06 -15.88
CA SER A 12 23.96 5.52 -15.86
C SER A 12 24.29 6.28 -14.57
N GLU A 13 23.45 7.22 -14.16
CA GLU A 13 23.66 8.02 -12.95
C GLU A 13 23.57 7.15 -11.68
N THR A 14 22.62 6.22 -11.61
CA THR A 14 22.48 5.31 -10.47
C THR A 14 23.68 4.36 -10.38
N ALA A 15 24.13 3.80 -11.49
CA ALA A 15 25.32 2.94 -11.52
C ALA A 15 26.61 3.71 -11.19
N ALA A 16 26.71 4.97 -11.62
CA ALA A 16 27.83 5.85 -11.26
C ALA A 16 27.84 6.17 -9.76
N TRP A 17 26.68 6.49 -9.18
CA TRP A 17 26.52 6.69 -7.74
C TRP A 17 26.96 5.46 -6.93
N LEU A 18 26.45 4.27 -7.30
CA LEU A 18 26.78 3.04 -6.58
C LEU A 18 28.28 2.73 -6.61
N ARG A 19 28.96 3.02 -7.74
CA ARG A 19 30.42 2.87 -7.86
C ARG A 19 31.22 3.90 -7.07
N ARG A 20 30.74 5.15 -6.99
CA ARG A 20 31.44 6.22 -6.24
C ARG A 20 31.35 5.99 -4.74
N GLY A 21 30.20 5.53 -4.23
CA GLY A 21 29.99 5.32 -2.80
C GLY A 21 30.13 6.59 -1.96
N ASP A 22 29.94 7.77 -2.57
CA ASP A 22 30.12 9.09 -1.96
C ASP A 22 28.95 9.49 -1.05
N ARG A 23 27.77 8.90 -1.25
CA ARG A 23 26.58 9.09 -0.43
C ARG A 23 25.79 7.80 -0.30
N GLN A 24 25.07 7.65 0.81
CA GLN A 24 24.31 6.43 1.08
C GLN A 24 22.97 6.36 0.35
N VAL A 25 22.35 7.49 -0.02
CA VAL A 25 20.99 7.52 -0.60
C VAL A 25 21.02 8.04 -2.03
N PHE A 26 20.28 7.38 -2.91
CA PHE A 26 19.96 7.86 -4.26
C PHE A 26 18.46 7.87 -4.49
N ARG A 27 17.92 9.01 -4.95
CA ARG A 27 16.50 9.25 -5.17
C ARG A 27 16.16 9.18 -6.65
N LEU A 28 15.51 8.09 -7.05
CA LEU A 28 14.97 7.91 -8.39
C LEU A 28 13.45 8.07 -8.33
N PHE A 29 12.98 9.28 -8.63
CA PHE A 29 11.56 9.57 -8.64
C PHE A 29 11.01 9.51 -10.05
N GLY A 30 9.69 9.45 -10.15
CA GLY A 30 9.01 9.51 -11.43
C GLY A 30 7.52 9.26 -11.29
N PHE A 31 6.79 9.64 -12.32
CA PHE A 31 5.34 9.47 -12.33
C PHE A 31 4.91 8.00 -12.56
N ALA A 32 3.62 7.72 -12.47
CA ALA A 32 3.06 6.43 -12.80
C ALA A 32 3.33 6.12 -14.29
N GLY A 33 3.68 4.87 -14.58
CA GLY A 33 3.97 4.44 -15.96
C GLY A 33 5.37 4.76 -16.49
N THR A 34 6.23 5.50 -15.76
CA THR A 34 7.59 5.84 -16.23
C THR A 34 8.62 4.70 -16.10
N GLY A 35 8.22 3.57 -15.47
CA GLY A 35 9.04 2.36 -15.43
C GLY A 35 10.03 2.25 -14.26
N LYS A 36 9.85 3.02 -13.17
CA LYS A 36 10.72 3.01 -11.97
C LYS A 36 11.08 1.59 -11.48
N THR A 37 10.09 0.75 -11.23
CA THR A 37 10.30 -0.63 -10.73
C THR A 37 11.06 -1.49 -11.75
N THR A 38 10.77 -1.33 -13.04
CA THR A 38 11.46 -2.06 -14.12
C THR A 38 12.94 -1.68 -14.18
N LEU A 39 13.23 -0.39 -14.03
CA LEU A 39 14.59 0.14 -13.99
C LEU A 39 15.35 -0.38 -12.75
N ALA A 40 14.72 -0.33 -11.58
CA ALA A 40 15.32 -0.83 -10.34
C ALA A 40 15.62 -2.34 -10.39
N ARG A 41 14.73 -3.14 -10.99
CA ARG A 41 14.97 -4.57 -11.22
C ARG A 41 16.16 -4.78 -12.16
N HIS A 42 16.23 -4.04 -13.26
CA HIS A 42 17.35 -4.15 -14.19
C HIS A 42 18.69 -3.78 -13.56
N LEU A 43 18.72 -2.74 -12.70
CA LEU A 43 19.90 -2.40 -11.91
C LEU A 43 20.30 -3.53 -10.97
N ALA A 44 19.33 -4.12 -10.27
CA ALA A 44 19.58 -5.21 -9.33
C ALA A 44 20.19 -6.44 -10.00
N GLU A 45 19.73 -6.80 -11.21
CA GLU A 45 20.27 -7.90 -12.02
C GLU A 45 21.74 -7.69 -12.41
N GLY A 46 22.21 -6.44 -12.47
CA GLY A 46 23.59 -6.09 -12.82
C GLY A 46 24.55 -6.05 -11.63
N ILE A 47 24.08 -6.27 -10.40
CA ILE A 47 24.89 -6.21 -9.18
C ILE A 47 25.36 -7.60 -8.79
N ASP A 48 26.67 -7.78 -8.64
CA ASP A 48 27.26 -9.01 -8.09
C ASP A 48 27.14 -9.02 -6.55
N GLY A 49 25.99 -9.49 -6.07
CA GLY A 49 25.68 -9.63 -4.65
C GLY A 49 24.19 -9.55 -4.34
N GLU A 50 23.85 -9.57 -3.06
CA GLU A 50 22.46 -9.52 -2.60
C GLU A 50 21.88 -8.10 -2.75
N VAL A 51 20.68 -8.01 -3.33
CA VAL A 51 19.90 -6.77 -3.43
C VAL A 51 18.57 -6.98 -2.72
N CYS A 52 18.30 -6.17 -1.70
CA CYS A 52 17.08 -6.25 -0.92
C CYS A 52 16.02 -5.30 -1.48
N PHE A 53 14.82 -5.79 -1.76
CA PHE A 53 13.67 -4.95 -2.11
C PHE A 53 12.77 -4.75 -0.89
N GLY A 54 12.43 -3.50 -0.60
CA GLY A 54 11.61 -3.10 0.53
C GLY A 54 10.48 -2.15 0.12
N ALA A 55 9.39 -2.17 0.88
CA ALA A 55 8.35 -1.14 0.81
C ALA A 55 7.79 -0.83 2.20
N PHE A 56 7.11 0.31 2.34
CA PHE A 56 6.51 0.68 3.62
C PHE A 56 5.40 -0.28 4.06
N THR A 57 4.51 -0.67 3.14
CA THR A 57 3.38 -1.58 3.43
C THR A 57 3.62 -2.97 2.86
N GLY A 58 3.02 -3.98 3.51
CA GLY A 58 3.08 -5.36 3.03
C GLY A 58 2.39 -5.57 1.68
N LYS A 59 1.39 -4.74 1.36
CA LYS A 59 0.71 -4.75 0.07
C LYS A 59 1.59 -4.17 -1.05
N ALA A 60 2.32 -3.08 -0.79
CA ALA A 60 3.32 -2.57 -1.72
C ALA A 60 4.45 -3.59 -1.96
N ALA A 61 4.92 -4.26 -0.91
CA ALA A 61 5.88 -5.34 -1.03
C ALA A 61 5.32 -6.51 -1.87
N HIS A 62 4.04 -6.84 -1.73
CA HIS A 62 3.39 -7.86 -2.57
C HIS A 62 3.33 -7.43 -4.05
N VAL A 63 2.98 -6.17 -4.34
CA VAL A 63 2.99 -5.62 -5.72
C VAL A 63 4.39 -5.69 -6.33
N LEU A 64 5.44 -5.40 -5.55
CA LEU A 64 6.83 -5.58 -5.98
C LEU A 64 7.14 -7.04 -6.35
N ARG A 65 6.68 -8.01 -5.54
CA ARG A 65 6.86 -9.45 -5.85
C ARG A 65 6.18 -9.84 -7.15
N GLN A 66 4.96 -9.36 -7.41
CA GLN A 66 4.25 -9.59 -8.68
C GLN A 66 5.00 -9.01 -9.88
N LYS A 67 5.76 -7.91 -9.69
CA LYS A 67 6.61 -7.30 -10.72
C LYS A 67 7.98 -7.96 -10.89
N GLY A 68 8.21 -9.11 -10.25
CA GLY A 68 9.41 -9.92 -10.40
C GLY A 68 10.47 -9.71 -9.30
N CYS A 69 10.21 -8.89 -8.29
CA CYS A 69 11.10 -8.74 -7.12
C CYS A 69 10.75 -9.80 -6.07
N ALA A 70 11.06 -11.08 -6.32
CA ALA A 70 10.54 -12.24 -5.58
C ALA A 70 10.68 -12.14 -4.04
N ASP A 71 11.80 -11.60 -3.55
CA ASP A 71 12.10 -11.49 -2.11
C ASP A 71 11.70 -10.14 -1.50
N ALA A 72 10.88 -9.33 -2.19
CA ALA A 72 10.47 -8.04 -1.66
C ALA A 72 9.68 -8.17 -0.35
N GLY A 73 10.09 -7.40 0.66
CA GLY A 73 9.51 -7.40 2.00
C GLY A 73 9.12 -6.00 2.47
N THR A 74 8.64 -5.88 3.71
CA THR A 74 8.47 -4.56 4.33
C THR A 74 9.80 -4.05 4.88
N ILE A 75 10.02 -2.74 4.92
CA ILE A 75 11.20 -2.15 5.59
C ILE A 75 11.26 -2.65 7.04
N HIS A 76 10.11 -2.67 7.72
CA HIS A 76 9.99 -3.16 9.09
C HIS A 76 10.41 -4.62 9.29
N SER A 77 10.13 -5.52 8.35
CA SER A 77 10.58 -6.92 8.43
C SER A 77 12.06 -7.07 8.08
N LEU A 78 12.58 -6.17 7.25
CA LEU A 78 13.98 -6.15 6.86
C LEU A 78 14.86 -5.71 8.04
N ILE A 79 14.50 -4.62 8.73
CA ILE A 79 15.38 -3.98 9.70
C ILE A 79 15.04 -4.22 11.17
N TYR A 80 13.86 -4.74 11.53
CA TYR A 80 13.47 -4.94 12.93
C TYR A 80 13.17 -6.39 13.30
N ARG A 81 13.59 -6.75 14.52
CA ARG A 81 13.15 -7.96 15.24
C ARG A 81 12.29 -7.56 16.46
N PRO A 82 11.37 -8.43 16.91
CA PRO A 82 10.73 -8.25 18.21
C PRO A 82 11.79 -8.22 19.32
N ARG A 83 11.62 -7.35 20.33
CA ARG A 83 12.41 -7.47 21.57
C ARG A 83 12.05 -8.76 22.29
N SER A 84 13.04 -9.33 22.98
CA SER A 84 12.81 -10.46 23.88
C SER A 84 12.35 -9.93 25.25
N ALA A 85 11.61 -10.73 26.02
CA ALA A 85 11.11 -10.35 27.35
C ALA A 85 12.21 -9.83 28.31
N LYS A 86 13.46 -10.28 28.13
CA LYS A 86 14.62 -9.80 28.93
C LYS A 86 15.10 -8.40 28.55
N GLU A 87 14.87 -7.97 27.31
CA GLU A 87 15.21 -6.63 26.81
C GLU A 87 14.09 -5.61 27.13
N GLU A 88 12.94 -6.07 27.62
CA GLU A 88 11.81 -5.23 28.06
C GLU A 88 11.97 -4.80 29.53
N GLU A 89 12.65 -5.60 30.37
CA GLU A 89 12.93 -5.31 31.79
C GLU A 89 13.99 -4.21 32.01
N ASP A 90 14.82 -3.90 31.01
CA ASP A 90 15.94 -2.92 31.10
C ASP A 90 15.52 -1.46 30.79
N THR A 91 14.22 -1.17 30.69
CA THR A 91 13.70 0.20 30.50
C THR A 91 12.87 0.66 31.69
N ASP A 92 13.31 1.72 32.37
CA ASP A 92 12.71 2.40 33.54
C ASP A 92 11.36 3.13 33.23
N ASP A 93 10.55 2.64 32.29
CA ASP A 93 9.30 3.31 31.86
C ASP A 93 8.07 2.45 32.17
N ASP A 94 7.09 3.03 32.87
CA ASP A 94 5.83 2.43 33.35
C ASP A 94 5.14 1.47 32.33
N GLU A 95 4.91 0.23 32.76
CA GLU A 95 4.59 -0.96 31.94
C GLU A 95 3.21 -1.01 31.23
N GLU A 96 2.33 -0.01 31.35
CA GLU A 96 0.92 -0.23 30.95
C GLU A 96 0.50 0.20 29.54
N ASP A 97 1.29 1.01 28.79
CA ASP A 97 0.78 1.64 27.57
C ASP A 97 1.64 1.54 26.29
N ARG A 98 2.82 0.90 26.31
CA ARG A 98 3.60 0.73 25.07
C ARG A 98 3.19 -0.53 24.32
N GLY A 99 2.89 -0.36 23.02
CA GLY A 99 2.72 -1.47 22.08
C GLY A 99 3.99 -2.34 21.95
N PRO A 100 4.00 -3.36 21.07
CA PRO A 100 5.16 -4.23 20.90
C PRO A 100 6.43 -3.38 20.61
N GLN A 101 7.46 -3.55 21.44
CA GLN A 101 8.73 -2.86 21.27
C GLN A 101 9.61 -3.63 20.27
N PHE A 102 10.20 -2.90 19.33
CA PHE A 102 11.07 -3.47 18.31
C PHE A 102 12.52 -3.07 18.55
N ALA A 103 13.45 -3.95 18.18
CA ALA A 103 14.88 -3.66 18.17
C ALA A 103 15.44 -3.81 16.76
N ILE A 104 16.43 -2.99 16.43
CA ILE A 104 17.14 -3.07 15.16
C ILE A 104 17.80 -4.45 15.02
N LYS A 105 17.49 -5.13 13.92
CA LYS A 105 18.04 -6.42 13.52
C LYS A 105 19.39 -6.20 12.82
N ARG A 106 20.44 -5.99 13.62
CA ARG A 106 21.80 -5.67 13.11
C ARG A 106 22.42 -6.76 12.24
N ASP A 107 21.97 -8.01 12.40
CA ASP A 107 22.36 -9.19 11.63
C ASP A 107 21.44 -9.46 10.42
N SER A 108 20.63 -8.47 10.02
CA SER A 108 19.73 -8.61 8.87
C SER A 108 20.47 -8.58 7.53
N GLN A 109 19.77 -9.01 6.47
CA GLN A 109 20.23 -8.87 5.08
C GLN A 109 20.54 -7.40 4.72
N ALA A 110 19.89 -6.43 5.37
CA ALA A 110 20.20 -5.02 5.16
C ALA A 110 21.66 -4.66 5.49
N ALA A 111 22.31 -5.39 6.41
CA ALA A 111 23.72 -5.15 6.78
C ALA A 111 24.74 -5.70 5.77
N THR A 112 24.34 -6.67 4.94
CA THR A 112 25.25 -7.41 4.05
C THR A 112 24.94 -7.22 2.56
N ALA A 113 23.74 -6.73 2.24
CA ALA A 113 23.33 -6.41 0.89
C ALA A 113 24.25 -5.37 0.24
N LYS A 114 24.38 -5.44 -1.09
CA LYS A 114 25.10 -4.45 -1.89
C LYS A 114 24.25 -3.23 -2.21
N LEU A 115 22.93 -3.43 -2.22
CA LEU A 115 21.95 -2.38 -2.47
C LEU A 115 20.64 -2.72 -1.76
N ILE A 116 20.01 -1.72 -1.17
CA ILE A 116 18.63 -1.79 -0.72
C ILE A 116 17.80 -0.89 -1.64
N VAL A 117 16.74 -1.44 -2.23
CA VAL A 117 15.78 -0.70 -3.06
C VAL A 117 14.49 -0.54 -2.29
N ILE A 118 14.06 0.70 -2.05
CA ILE A 118 12.81 1.01 -1.34
C ILE A 118 11.80 1.61 -2.31
N ASP A 119 10.65 0.96 -2.50
CA ASP A 119 9.51 1.52 -3.25
C ASP A 119 8.50 2.20 -2.32
N GLU A 120 7.68 3.09 -2.88
CA GLU A 120 6.70 3.92 -2.16
C GLU A 120 7.34 4.66 -0.97
N CYS A 121 8.51 5.28 -1.20
CA CYS A 121 9.32 5.91 -0.15
C CYS A 121 8.66 7.14 0.51
N SER A 122 7.57 7.67 -0.07
CA SER A 122 6.80 8.78 0.48
C SER A 122 6.19 8.47 1.84
N MET A 123 5.95 7.19 2.12
CA MET A 123 5.34 6.73 3.36
C MET A 123 6.35 6.48 4.49
N VAL A 124 7.66 6.68 4.24
CA VAL A 124 8.71 6.45 5.23
C VAL A 124 8.90 7.70 6.11
N ASP A 125 8.81 7.51 7.43
CA ASP A 125 9.07 8.53 8.44
C ASP A 125 10.55 8.66 8.82
N GLU A 126 10.85 9.66 9.64
CA GLU A 126 12.22 10.02 10.03
C GLU A 126 12.90 8.94 10.85
N GLU A 127 12.17 8.29 11.76
CA GLU A 127 12.70 7.22 12.62
C GLU A 127 13.05 5.98 11.78
N LEU A 128 12.09 5.49 10.99
CA LEU A 128 12.29 4.33 10.11
C LEU A 128 13.38 4.60 9.06
N GLY A 129 13.43 5.83 8.54
CA GLY A 129 14.45 6.27 7.61
C GLY A 129 15.85 6.25 8.23
N ARG A 130 16.03 6.83 9.42
CA ARG A 130 17.31 6.81 10.14
C ARG A 130 17.75 5.40 10.50
N ASP A 131 16.84 4.57 10.98
CA ASP A 131 17.14 3.18 11.33
C ASP A 131 17.55 2.37 10.11
N LEU A 132 16.90 2.57 8.95
CA LEU A 132 17.33 1.97 7.69
C LEU A 132 18.74 2.43 7.29
N LEU A 133 19.05 3.72 7.41
CA LEU A 133 20.36 4.26 7.04
C LEU A 133 21.48 3.89 8.05
N SER A 134 21.12 3.42 9.24
CA SER A 134 22.09 2.98 10.26
C SER A 134 22.88 1.73 9.84
N PHE A 135 22.38 0.98 8.85
CA PHE A 135 23.05 -0.18 8.29
C PHE A 135 24.24 0.18 7.38
N GLY A 136 24.34 1.43 6.91
CA GLY A 136 25.44 1.90 6.07
C GLY A 136 25.41 1.39 4.62
N THR A 137 24.44 0.55 4.27
CA THR A 137 24.26 0.00 2.93
C THR A 137 23.69 1.04 1.98
N PRO A 138 24.14 1.11 0.71
CA PRO A 138 23.53 2.00 -0.29
C PRO A 138 22.02 1.76 -0.42
N VAL A 139 21.24 2.84 -0.42
CA VAL A 139 19.77 2.81 -0.52
C VAL A 139 19.30 3.58 -1.76
N LEU A 140 18.72 2.87 -2.72
CA LEU A 140 17.98 3.44 -3.84
C LEU A 140 16.52 3.59 -3.42
N VAL A 141 16.01 4.82 -3.39
CA VAL A 141 14.62 5.10 -3.05
C VAL A 141 13.83 5.48 -4.30
N LEU A 142 12.69 4.82 -4.48
CA LEU A 142 11.75 5.03 -5.57
C LEU A 142 10.51 5.76 -5.02
N GLY A 143 10.12 6.82 -5.70
CA GLY A 143 9.02 7.68 -5.26
C GLY A 143 8.24 8.27 -6.43
N ASP A 144 7.02 8.70 -6.13
CA ASP A 144 6.18 9.46 -7.04
C ASP A 144 5.70 10.75 -6.35
N PRO A 145 6.24 11.92 -6.73
CA PRO A 145 5.91 13.19 -6.08
C PRO A 145 4.48 13.66 -6.34
N ALA A 146 3.78 13.08 -7.32
CA ALA A 146 2.38 13.40 -7.61
C ALA A 146 1.39 12.59 -6.74
N GLN A 147 1.85 11.56 -6.03
CA GLN A 147 1.01 10.84 -5.08
C GLN A 147 0.73 11.67 -3.81
N LEU A 148 -0.30 11.24 -3.07
CA LEU A 148 -0.67 11.82 -1.79
C LEU A 148 0.50 11.74 -0.79
N PRO A 149 0.75 12.81 -0.03
CA PRO A 149 1.68 12.74 1.08
C PRO A 149 1.14 11.82 2.19
N PRO A 150 2.01 11.32 3.08
CA PRO A 150 1.60 10.58 4.26
C PRO A 150 0.70 11.42 5.17
N VAL A 151 -0.28 10.79 5.82
CA VAL A 151 -1.30 11.47 6.64
C VAL A 151 -0.73 12.03 7.95
N LYS A 152 0.26 11.36 8.55
CA LYS A 152 0.98 11.76 9.77
C LYS A 152 2.35 11.09 9.78
N GLY A 153 3.41 11.87 10.03
CA GLY A 153 4.79 11.38 10.07
C GLY A 153 5.21 10.81 8.72
N GLY A 154 6.19 11.43 8.06
CA GLY A 154 6.63 10.91 6.77
C GLY A 154 7.22 11.95 5.85
N GLY A 155 7.91 11.43 4.84
CA GLY A 155 8.58 12.20 3.83
C GLY A 155 10.09 12.27 4.00
N PHE A 156 10.69 11.43 4.84
CA PHE A 156 12.14 11.46 5.10
C PHE A 156 12.97 11.42 3.80
N PHE A 157 12.55 10.61 2.84
CA PHE A 157 13.20 10.54 1.54
C PHE A 157 12.68 11.56 0.52
N THR A 158 11.46 12.08 0.69
CA THR A 158 10.80 12.98 -0.28
C THR A 158 10.90 14.46 0.07
N GLU A 159 11.47 14.82 1.22
CA GLU A 159 11.77 16.21 1.59
C GLU A 159 12.93 16.81 0.78
N ALA A 160 13.80 15.96 0.24
CA ALA A 160 14.90 16.37 -0.64
C ALA A 160 14.52 16.12 -2.11
N GLU A 161 15.10 16.94 -2.99
CA GLU A 161 14.92 16.81 -4.44
C GLU A 161 15.40 15.43 -4.94
N PRO A 162 14.74 14.87 -5.96
CA PRO A 162 15.22 13.66 -6.60
C PRO A 162 16.56 13.89 -7.29
N ASP A 163 17.41 12.87 -7.25
CA ASP A 163 18.64 12.85 -8.03
C ASP A 163 18.32 12.67 -9.52
N VAL A 164 17.33 11.83 -9.81
CA VAL A 164 16.77 11.67 -11.14
C VAL A 164 15.25 11.67 -11.04
N MET A 165 14.61 12.43 -11.92
CA MET A 165 13.17 12.44 -12.09
C MET A 165 12.83 11.86 -13.46
N LEU A 166 12.07 10.77 -13.50
CA LEU A 166 11.51 10.20 -14.72
C LEU A 166 10.16 10.85 -15.02
N THR A 167 10.07 11.51 -16.15
CA THR A 167 8.91 12.28 -16.60
C THR A 167 8.25 11.69 -17.85
N GLU A 168 9.03 11.00 -18.68
CA GLU A 168 8.56 10.39 -19.91
C GLU A 168 7.91 9.03 -19.62
N VAL A 169 6.65 8.89 -20.01
CA VAL A 169 5.97 7.58 -19.92
C VAL A 169 6.28 6.75 -21.15
N HIS A 170 6.63 5.49 -20.90
CA HIS A 170 7.02 4.53 -21.91
C HIS A 170 5.96 4.44 -23.03
N ARG A 171 6.39 4.34 -24.29
CA ARG A 171 5.46 4.33 -25.46
C ARG A 171 4.36 3.28 -25.34
N GLN A 172 4.66 2.11 -24.76
CA GLN A 172 3.67 1.05 -24.50
C GLN A 172 2.63 1.42 -23.43
N ALA A 173 2.98 2.31 -22.51
CA ALA A 173 2.11 2.82 -21.46
C ALA A 173 1.37 4.11 -21.89
N GLN A 174 1.78 4.78 -22.97
CA GLN A 174 1.07 5.95 -23.51
C GLN A 174 -0.31 5.60 -24.05
N ASP A 175 -0.53 4.35 -24.49
CA ASP A 175 -1.85 3.87 -24.91
C ASP A 175 -2.73 3.40 -23.75
N ASN A 176 -2.16 3.30 -22.54
CA ASN A 176 -2.93 2.95 -21.36
C ASN A 176 -3.80 4.16 -20.93
N PRO A 177 -5.14 4.01 -20.86
CA PRO A 177 -6.02 5.11 -20.51
C PRO A 177 -5.81 5.65 -19.10
N ILE A 178 -5.46 4.79 -18.14
CA ILE A 178 -5.19 5.18 -16.75
C ILE A 178 -3.99 6.12 -16.68
N VAL A 179 -2.95 5.83 -17.47
CA VAL A 179 -1.76 6.69 -17.57
C VAL A 179 -2.15 8.06 -18.12
N ARG A 180 -2.92 8.12 -19.22
CA ARG A 180 -3.40 9.39 -19.79
C ARG A 180 -4.22 10.19 -18.80
N MET A 181 -5.21 9.55 -18.16
CA MET A 181 -6.03 10.17 -17.11
C MET A 181 -5.15 10.72 -15.97
N SER A 182 -4.12 9.98 -15.55
CA SER A 182 -3.21 10.43 -14.50
C SER A 182 -2.37 11.64 -14.92
N MET A 183 -1.94 11.72 -16.19
CA MET A 183 -1.24 12.89 -16.73
C MET A 183 -2.16 14.12 -16.74
N ASP A 184 -3.38 13.97 -17.24
CA ASP A 184 -4.36 15.05 -17.31
C ASP A 184 -4.60 15.64 -15.91
N ILE A 185 -4.80 14.78 -14.90
CA ILE A 185 -4.98 15.22 -13.51
C ILE A 185 -3.75 15.97 -13.00
N ARG A 186 -2.55 15.43 -13.24
CA ARG A 186 -1.28 16.02 -12.79
C ARG A 186 -1.05 17.41 -13.37
N GLU A 187 -1.47 17.62 -14.61
CA GLU A 187 -1.33 18.89 -15.33
C GLU A 187 -2.44 19.91 -14.98
N GLY A 188 -3.28 19.59 -13.98
CA GLY A 188 -4.38 20.43 -13.52
C GLY A 188 -5.65 20.32 -14.38
N GLY A 189 -5.68 19.36 -15.30
CA GLY A 189 -6.84 19.00 -16.10
C GLY A 189 -7.96 18.37 -15.27
N LYS A 190 -9.14 18.30 -15.88
CA LYS A 190 -10.31 17.63 -15.30
C LYS A 190 -10.65 16.41 -16.15
N LEU A 191 -11.10 15.35 -15.48
CA LEU A 191 -11.64 14.18 -16.16
C LEU A 191 -13.08 14.45 -16.60
N ASP A 192 -13.29 14.71 -17.88
CA ASP A 192 -14.62 14.91 -18.46
C ASP A 192 -15.41 13.61 -18.52
N PHE A 193 -16.75 13.70 -18.58
CA PHE A 193 -17.59 12.52 -18.73
C PHE A 193 -17.35 11.86 -20.09
N GLY A 194 -17.20 10.53 -20.11
CA GLY A 194 -16.96 9.79 -21.34
C GLY A 194 -16.13 8.52 -21.15
N GLU A 195 -15.76 7.93 -22.27
CA GLU A 195 -14.93 6.73 -22.35
C GLU A 195 -13.46 7.11 -22.57
N TYR A 196 -12.58 6.39 -21.87
CA TYR A 196 -11.13 6.49 -21.91
C TYR A 196 -10.62 5.08 -22.15
N GLY A 197 -10.70 4.58 -23.40
CA GLY A 197 -10.44 3.16 -23.68
C GLY A 197 -11.40 2.26 -22.91
N GLU A 198 -10.88 1.33 -22.11
CA GLU A 198 -11.69 0.46 -21.22
C GLU A 198 -12.11 1.14 -19.90
N SER A 199 -11.63 2.36 -19.65
CA SER A 199 -11.98 3.15 -18.47
C SER A 199 -13.09 4.15 -18.80
N THR A 200 -13.84 4.60 -17.79
CA THR A 200 -14.99 5.48 -18.00
C THR A 200 -15.12 6.50 -16.88
N VAL A 201 -15.57 7.71 -17.21
CA VAL A 201 -15.98 8.72 -16.25
C VAL A 201 -17.48 8.93 -16.39
N ILE A 202 -18.23 8.62 -15.34
CA ILE A 202 -19.69 8.59 -15.36
C ILE A 202 -20.28 9.38 -14.19
N SER A 203 -21.54 9.78 -14.33
CA SER A 203 -22.28 10.38 -13.21
C SER A 203 -22.77 9.32 -12.23
N ARG A 204 -23.06 9.73 -10.99
CA ARG A 204 -23.71 8.87 -9.97
C ARG A 204 -25.03 8.23 -10.40
N LYS A 205 -25.69 8.70 -11.46
CA LYS A 205 -26.94 8.11 -11.97
C LYS A 205 -26.71 6.93 -12.92
N GLN A 206 -25.49 6.80 -13.45
CA GLN A 206 -25.15 5.81 -14.46
C GLN A 206 -24.46 4.58 -13.86
N ILE A 207 -23.91 4.68 -12.65
CA ILE A 207 -23.29 3.53 -11.97
C ILE A 207 -24.39 2.52 -11.58
N ASP A 208 -24.19 1.26 -11.96
CA ASP A 208 -25.11 0.17 -11.66
C ASP A 208 -24.54 -0.84 -10.64
N LYS A 209 -25.35 -1.83 -10.27
CA LYS A 209 -25.00 -2.87 -9.29
C LYS A 209 -23.88 -3.76 -9.85
N GLU A 210 -23.97 -4.10 -11.13
CA GLU A 210 -23.08 -5.02 -11.83
C GLU A 210 -21.65 -4.49 -11.84
N GLN A 211 -21.45 -3.21 -12.17
CA GLN A 211 -20.15 -2.54 -12.14
C GLN A 211 -19.53 -2.54 -10.74
N ILE A 212 -20.33 -2.24 -9.71
CA ILE A 212 -19.86 -2.22 -8.31
C ILE A 212 -19.46 -3.63 -7.84
N LEU A 213 -20.23 -4.65 -8.20
CA LEU A 213 -19.96 -6.03 -7.79
C LEU A 213 -18.83 -6.70 -8.57
N ALA A 214 -18.59 -6.26 -9.81
CA ALA A 214 -17.49 -6.72 -10.66
C ALA A 214 -16.16 -6.01 -10.37
N ALA A 215 -16.16 -4.91 -9.60
CA ALA A 215 -14.94 -4.23 -9.19
C ALA A 215 -14.13 -5.10 -8.24
N ASP A 216 -12.82 -5.20 -8.48
CA ASP A 216 -11.89 -5.81 -7.53
C ASP A 216 -11.82 -4.95 -6.26
N GLN A 217 -11.90 -3.63 -6.43
CA GLN A 217 -11.89 -2.70 -5.32
C GLN A 217 -12.74 -1.45 -5.60
N VAL A 218 -13.53 -1.05 -4.61
CA VAL A 218 -14.16 0.28 -4.57
C VAL A 218 -13.31 1.23 -3.75
N LEU A 219 -13.03 2.42 -4.28
CA LEU A 219 -12.26 3.48 -3.64
C LEU A 219 -13.10 4.72 -3.38
N VAL A 220 -12.92 5.30 -2.20
CA VAL A 220 -13.64 6.49 -1.71
C VAL A 220 -12.69 7.43 -0.96
N GLY A 221 -13.13 8.64 -0.62
CA GLY A 221 -12.33 9.63 0.09
C GLY A 221 -12.32 9.42 1.60
N THR A 222 -13.51 9.37 2.20
CA THR A 222 -13.64 9.47 3.67
C THR A 222 -13.99 8.14 4.33
N ASN A 223 -13.63 7.99 5.63
CA ASN A 223 -14.05 6.81 6.42
C ASN A 223 -15.57 6.71 6.56
N LYS A 224 -16.29 7.84 6.60
CA LYS A 224 -17.76 7.88 6.63
C LYS A 224 -18.32 7.26 5.36
N THR A 225 -17.84 7.70 4.20
CA THR A 225 -18.22 7.14 2.89
C THR A 225 -17.82 5.67 2.80
N ARG A 226 -16.64 5.29 3.28
CA ARG A 226 -16.16 3.89 3.30
C ARG A 226 -17.13 2.98 4.02
N ARG A 227 -17.58 3.35 5.24
CA ARG A 227 -18.55 2.54 6.01
C ARG A 227 -19.90 2.44 5.30
N LEU A 228 -20.39 3.55 4.75
CA LEU A 228 -21.64 3.58 3.99
C LEU A 228 -21.60 2.63 2.78
N TYR A 229 -20.55 2.71 1.95
CA TYR A 229 -20.44 1.85 0.78
C TYR A 229 -20.16 0.40 1.13
N ASN A 230 -19.42 0.11 2.21
CA ASN A 230 -19.29 -1.27 2.69
C ASN A 230 -20.66 -1.87 3.08
N GLY A 231 -21.51 -1.12 3.78
CA GLY A 231 -22.87 -1.55 4.10
C GLY A 231 -23.70 -1.80 2.84
N ARG A 232 -23.70 -0.86 1.89
CA ARG A 232 -24.44 -1.00 0.62
C ARG A 232 -23.95 -2.15 -0.24
N ILE A 233 -22.64 -2.34 -0.37
CA ILE A 233 -22.09 -3.44 -1.18
C ILE A 233 -22.44 -4.79 -0.54
N ARG A 234 -22.47 -4.87 0.80
CA ARG A 234 -22.96 -6.05 1.51
C ARG A 234 -24.43 -6.33 1.21
N GLU A 235 -25.28 -5.31 1.25
CA GLU A 235 -26.71 -5.44 0.89
C GLU A 235 -26.87 -5.90 -0.57
N LEU A 236 -26.08 -5.36 -1.51
CA LEU A 236 -26.08 -5.79 -2.92
C LEU A 236 -25.63 -7.25 -3.10
N ARG A 237 -24.86 -7.79 -2.14
CA ARG A 237 -24.43 -9.20 -2.07
C ARG A 237 -25.36 -10.05 -1.18
N ASP A 238 -26.56 -9.55 -0.88
CA ASP A 238 -27.61 -10.23 -0.11
C ASP A 238 -27.22 -10.58 1.35
N PHE A 239 -26.25 -9.88 1.92
CA PHE A 239 -25.96 -9.99 3.36
C PHE A 239 -26.99 -9.18 4.16
N THR A 240 -27.70 -9.85 5.07
CA THR A 240 -28.82 -9.27 5.83
C THR A 240 -28.47 -8.81 7.25
N THR A 241 -27.26 -9.12 7.72
CA THR A 241 -26.82 -8.78 9.08
C THR A 241 -25.64 -7.81 9.06
N PRO A 242 -25.46 -6.97 10.09
CA PRO A 242 -24.27 -6.13 10.21
C PRO A 242 -23.01 -6.93 10.56
N MET A 243 -23.14 -8.21 10.92
CA MET A 243 -22.04 -9.09 11.30
C MET A 243 -21.43 -9.81 10.08
N PRO A 244 -20.11 -10.11 10.12
CA PRO A 244 -19.46 -10.86 9.05
C PRO A 244 -20.08 -12.25 8.84
N ALA A 245 -20.16 -12.64 7.57
CA ALA A 245 -20.66 -13.92 7.08
C ALA A 245 -19.61 -14.59 6.17
N VAL A 246 -19.87 -15.84 5.79
CA VAL A 246 -18.99 -16.55 4.85
C VAL A 246 -18.98 -15.81 3.51
N ASN A 247 -17.81 -15.75 2.88
CA ASN A 247 -17.48 -14.99 1.68
C ASN A 247 -17.41 -13.47 1.85
N ASP A 248 -17.50 -12.95 3.08
CA ASP A 248 -17.28 -11.52 3.28
C ASP A 248 -15.85 -11.10 2.97
N LYS A 249 -15.72 -9.94 2.33
CA LYS A 249 -14.46 -9.23 2.12
C LYS A 249 -14.14 -8.34 3.31
N LEU A 250 -13.01 -8.59 3.95
CA LEU A 250 -12.51 -7.85 5.11
C LEU A 250 -11.16 -7.20 4.80
N VAL A 251 -10.86 -6.12 5.51
CA VAL A 251 -9.55 -5.48 5.54
C VAL A 251 -8.95 -5.59 6.94
N CYS A 252 -7.69 -6.00 7.02
CA CYS A 252 -6.96 -6.01 8.28
C CYS A 252 -6.44 -4.61 8.58
N LEU A 253 -6.63 -4.14 9.82
CA LEU A 253 -6.28 -2.77 10.25
C LEU A 253 -5.01 -2.72 11.10
N ARG A 254 -4.45 -3.87 11.48
CA ARG A 254 -3.26 -3.96 12.33
C ARG A 254 -2.39 -5.14 11.96
N ASN A 255 -1.07 -4.92 11.94
CA ASN A 255 -0.11 -5.99 11.71
C ASN A 255 -0.14 -7.01 12.87
N ASP A 256 -0.13 -8.30 12.53
CA ASP A 256 0.16 -9.41 13.45
C ASP A 256 1.13 -10.37 12.76
N ARG A 257 2.42 -10.24 13.10
CA ARG A 257 3.49 -11.05 12.48
C ARG A 257 3.35 -12.54 12.80
N THR A 258 2.76 -12.91 13.95
CA THR A 258 2.61 -14.33 14.33
C THR A 258 1.60 -15.05 13.45
N LYS A 259 0.62 -14.31 12.93
CA LYS A 259 -0.42 -14.80 12.04
C LYS A 259 -0.19 -14.43 10.57
N GLY A 260 0.84 -13.66 10.26
CA GLY A 260 1.07 -13.11 8.93
C GLY A 260 0.04 -12.05 8.51
N LEU A 261 -0.64 -11.41 9.45
CA LEU A 261 -1.60 -10.34 9.13
C LEU A 261 -0.86 -9.03 8.86
N LEU A 262 -1.23 -8.38 7.77
CA LEU A 262 -0.66 -7.12 7.33
C LEU A 262 -1.76 -6.06 7.27
N ASN A 263 -1.49 -4.89 7.84
CA ASN A 263 -2.38 -3.73 7.78
C ASN A 263 -2.60 -3.32 6.32
N GLY A 264 -3.86 -3.13 5.94
CA GLY A 264 -4.32 -2.91 4.57
C GLY A 264 -4.50 -4.20 3.76
N GLY A 265 -4.09 -5.36 4.28
CA GLY A 265 -4.29 -6.64 3.61
C GLY A 265 -5.78 -7.00 3.50
N LEU A 266 -6.19 -7.53 2.34
CA LEU A 266 -7.54 -7.96 2.05
C LEU A 266 -7.71 -9.47 2.27
N TRP A 267 -8.85 -9.84 2.83
CA TRP A 267 -9.12 -11.18 3.30
C TRP A 267 -10.57 -11.58 3.01
N THR A 268 -10.79 -12.85 2.70
CA THR A 268 -12.13 -13.43 2.55
C THR A 268 -12.45 -14.34 3.73
N VAL A 269 -13.62 -14.17 4.33
CA VAL A 269 -14.13 -15.07 5.38
C VAL A 269 -14.44 -16.44 4.77
N LYS A 270 -13.70 -17.47 5.15
CA LYS A 270 -13.91 -18.84 4.67
C LYS A 270 -14.88 -19.63 5.54
N ARG A 271 -14.86 -19.39 6.86
CA ARG A 271 -15.68 -20.15 7.81
C ARG A 271 -15.92 -19.34 9.08
N LEU A 272 -17.18 -19.33 9.54
CA LEU A 272 -17.52 -18.83 10.87
C LEU A 272 -17.28 -19.92 11.92
N ARG A 273 -16.78 -19.52 13.09
CA ARG A 273 -16.62 -20.40 14.26
C ARG A 273 -17.54 -19.92 15.37
N ALA A 274 -17.89 -20.82 16.29
CA ALA A 274 -18.63 -20.44 17.49
C ALA A 274 -17.93 -19.27 18.20
N PRO A 275 -18.64 -18.25 18.67
CA PRO A 275 -18.04 -17.14 19.41
C PRO A 275 -17.40 -17.63 20.72
N ARG A 276 -16.53 -16.81 21.33
CA ARG A 276 -16.01 -17.06 22.69
C ARG A 276 -15.98 -15.75 23.47
N GLY A 277 -16.74 -15.67 24.55
CA GLY A 277 -16.98 -14.40 25.23
C GLY A 277 -17.55 -13.38 24.25
N ASN A 278 -17.06 -12.14 24.30
CA ASN A 278 -17.46 -11.07 23.39
C ASN A 278 -16.58 -10.99 22.11
N THR A 279 -16.18 -12.14 21.54
CA THR A 279 -15.38 -12.16 20.31
C THR A 279 -15.99 -13.06 19.25
N LEU A 280 -16.08 -12.52 18.04
CA LEU A 280 -16.31 -13.27 16.82
C LEU A 280 -15.06 -14.06 16.47
N ARG A 281 -15.23 -15.25 15.91
CA ARG A 281 -14.11 -16.07 15.45
C ARG A 281 -14.39 -16.56 14.04
N PHE A 282 -13.41 -16.42 13.16
CA PHE A 282 -13.53 -16.88 11.79
C PHE A 282 -12.18 -17.31 11.22
N ASP A 283 -12.27 -18.16 10.21
CA ASP A 283 -11.17 -18.55 9.33
C ASP A 283 -11.18 -17.60 8.14
N VAL A 284 -10.05 -16.94 7.87
CA VAL A 284 -9.88 -16.08 6.71
C VAL A 284 -8.80 -16.62 5.78
N ILE A 285 -8.91 -16.28 4.50
CA ILE A 285 -7.88 -16.52 3.50
C ILE A 285 -7.49 -15.18 2.86
N PRO A 286 -6.20 -14.97 2.54
CA PRO A 286 -5.78 -13.76 1.85
C PRO A 286 -6.34 -13.73 0.42
N GLU A 287 -6.68 -12.55 -0.07
CA GLU A 287 -7.18 -12.40 -1.46
C GLU A 287 -6.04 -12.41 -2.48
N ASP A 288 -4.89 -11.84 -2.11
CA ASP A 288 -3.75 -11.62 -3.00
C ASP A 288 -2.83 -12.84 -3.17
N ASP A 289 -3.01 -13.88 -2.35
CA ASP A 289 -2.18 -15.07 -2.35
C ASP A 289 -3.01 -16.31 -2.69
N ILE A 290 -3.40 -16.39 -3.98
CA ILE A 290 -4.22 -17.46 -4.55
C ILE A 290 -3.52 -18.84 -4.41
N GLY A 291 -2.20 -18.86 -4.24
CA GLY A 291 -1.38 -20.06 -4.03
C GLY A 291 -1.27 -20.49 -2.56
N ALA A 292 -1.13 -19.54 -1.63
CA ALA A 292 -1.15 -19.83 -0.20
C ALA A 292 -2.59 -19.91 0.29
N ARG A 293 -3.18 -21.11 0.25
CA ARG A 293 -4.39 -21.47 1.02
C ARG A 293 -4.15 -21.42 2.54
N GLN A 294 -3.34 -20.49 3.04
CA GLN A 294 -3.09 -20.33 4.45
C GLN A 294 -4.36 -19.77 5.10
N VAL A 295 -5.12 -20.68 5.69
CA VAL A 295 -6.26 -20.33 6.51
C VAL A 295 -5.75 -19.75 7.82
N VAL A 296 -6.00 -18.47 8.04
CA VAL A 296 -5.64 -17.78 9.28
C VAL A 296 -6.87 -17.72 10.19
N LYS A 297 -6.69 -18.11 11.45
CA LYS A 297 -7.74 -18.02 12.47
C LYS A 297 -7.66 -16.67 13.15
N VAL A 298 -8.75 -15.91 13.10
CA VAL A 298 -8.82 -14.58 13.69
C VAL A 298 -9.94 -14.47 14.71
N LYS A 299 -9.72 -13.63 15.72
CA LYS A 299 -10.69 -13.27 16.75
C LYS A 299 -10.94 -11.76 16.72
N VAL A 300 -12.16 -11.33 16.46
CA VAL A 300 -12.48 -9.91 16.24
C VAL A 300 -13.61 -9.48 17.16
N LEU A 301 -13.55 -8.25 17.65
CA LEU A 301 -14.62 -7.67 18.46
C LEU A 301 -15.82 -7.33 17.56
N PRO A 302 -17.06 -7.69 17.92
CA PRO A 302 -18.25 -7.31 17.15
C PRO A 302 -18.34 -5.81 16.85
N ALA A 303 -17.97 -4.98 17.85
CA ALA A 303 -17.96 -3.52 17.74
C ALA A 303 -17.10 -2.96 16.58
N MET A 304 -16.15 -3.75 16.05
CA MET A 304 -15.37 -3.35 14.87
C MET A 304 -16.26 -3.19 13.62
N PHE A 305 -17.37 -3.93 13.56
CA PHE A 305 -18.32 -3.91 12.44
C PHE A 305 -19.57 -3.06 12.71
N GLU A 306 -19.76 -2.61 13.95
CA GLU A 306 -20.89 -1.77 14.39
C GLU A 306 -20.45 -0.30 14.53
N ASP A 307 -19.66 -0.03 15.57
CA ASP A 307 -19.21 1.32 15.94
C ASP A 307 -17.94 1.74 15.19
N GLY A 308 -17.17 0.76 14.74
CA GLY A 308 -15.87 0.91 14.10
C GLY A 308 -14.73 1.14 15.09
N ALA A 309 -13.51 0.84 14.65
CA ALA A 309 -12.31 0.76 15.49
C ALA A 309 -12.04 1.99 16.37
N GLU A 310 -12.43 3.17 15.91
CA GLU A 310 -12.13 4.47 16.54
C GLU A 310 -12.94 4.72 17.81
N GLN A 311 -14.06 4.00 17.99
CA GLN A 311 -14.89 4.09 19.18
C GLN A 311 -14.49 3.07 20.26
N ILE A 312 -13.53 2.19 19.97
CA ILE A 312 -13.13 1.10 20.87
C ILE A 312 -11.84 1.50 21.60
N PRO A 313 -11.84 1.54 22.95
CA PRO A 313 -10.63 1.82 23.72
C PRO A 313 -9.46 0.90 23.32
N TYR A 314 -8.28 1.48 23.16
CA TYR A 314 -7.08 0.75 22.69
C TYR A 314 -6.76 -0.48 23.57
N ALA A 315 -6.90 -0.37 24.89
CA ALA A 315 -6.67 -1.47 25.84
C ALA A 315 -7.55 -2.71 25.59
N ILE A 316 -8.73 -2.52 24.99
CA ILE A 316 -9.64 -3.61 24.59
C ILE A 316 -9.25 -4.10 23.19
N ARG A 317 -9.07 -3.17 22.25
CA ARG A 317 -8.76 -3.46 20.84
C ARG A 317 -7.46 -4.25 20.69
N ARG A 318 -6.43 -3.97 21.48
CA ARG A 318 -5.12 -4.67 21.44
C ARG A 318 -5.22 -6.17 21.74
N LYS A 319 -6.27 -6.63 22.43
CA LYS A 319 -6.49 -8.05 22.82
C LYS A 319 -7.16 -8.88 21.71
N ALA A 320 -7.56 -8.25 20.60
CA ALA A 320 -8.21 -8.87 19.45
C ALA A 320 -7.49 -8.52 18.14
N ASP A 321 -7.81 -9.27 17.09
CA ASP A 321 -7.44 -8.93 15.72
C ASP A 321 -8.34 -7.81 15.22
N GLU A 322 -7.77 -6.89 14.44
CA GLU A 322 -8.50 -5.73 13.96
C GLU A 322 -8.86 -5.91 12.49
N PHE A 323 -10.16 -6.12 12.25
CA PHE A 323 -10.74 -6.22 10.92
C PHE A 323 -11.94 -5.31 10.80
N ASP A 324 -12.16 -4.81 9.59
CA ASP A 324 -13.36 -4.09 9.16
C ASP A 324 -13.71 -4.59 7.76
N TYR A 325 -14.81 -4.12 7.17
CA TYR A 325 -15.19 -4.47 5.81
C TYR A 325 -14.24 -3.86 4.77
N GLY A 326 -13.86 -4.70 3.81
CA GLY A 326 -12.86 -4.40 2.77
C GLY A 326 -13.43 -4.16 1.37
N TYR A 327 -14.75 -4.17 1.18
CA TYR A 327 -15.36 -3.92 -0.14
C TYR A 327 -15.06 -2.52 -0.67
N ALA A 328 -15.07 -1.53 0.23
CA ALA A 328 -14.63 -0.18 -0.04
C ALA A 328 -13.44 0.19 0.86
N LEU A 329 -12.44 0.86 0.28
CA LEU A 329 -11.29 1.42 0.98
C LEU A 329 -11.18 2.92 0.73
N THR A 330 -10.57 3.65 1.66
CA THR A 330 -10.19 5.04 1.39
C THR A 330 -8.95 5.05 0.48
N VAL A 331 -8.82 6.07 -0.38
CA VAL A 331 -7.64 6.21 -1.26
C VAL A 331 -6.33 6.22 -0.47
N HIS A 332 -6.30 6.85 0.71
CA HIS A 332 -5.13 6.81 1.61
C HIS A 332 -4.77 5.38 2.04
N LYS A 333 -5.76 4.54 2.38
CA LYS A 333 -5.52 3.13 2.75
C LYS A 333 -5.14 2.27 1.54
N ALA A 334 -5.46 2.72 0.34
CA ALA A 334 -5.12 2.05 -0.91
C ALA A 334 -3.71 2.39 -1.44
N GLN A 335 -2.97 3.31 -0.81
CA GLN A 335 -1.61 3.64 -1.21
C GLN A 335 -0.70 2.40 -1.20
N GLY A 336 0.11 2.23 -2.24
CA GLY A 336 0.93 1.04 -2.46
C GLY A 336 0.15 -0.23 -2.87
N SER A 337 -1.18 -0.15 -3.02
CA SER A 337 -2.00 -1.25 -3.56
C SER A 337 -2.25 -1.07 -5.05
N GLN A 338 -2.57 -2.15 -5.75
CA GLN A 338 -2.96 -2.13 -7.15
C GLN A 338 -4.02 -3.21 -7.40
N TRP A 339 -4.98 -2.92 -8.27
CA TRP A 339 -6.04 -3.85 -8.72
C TRP A 339 -6.30 -3.66 -10.22
N ASP A 340 -6.84 -4.68 -10.89
CA ASP A 340 -7.09 -4.62 -12.33
C ASP A 340 -8.32 -3.77 -12.65
N ASN A 341 -9.41 -3.94 -11.89
CA ASN A 341 -10.67 -3.21 -12.03
C ASN A 341 -11.04 -2.42 -10.78
N VAL A 342 -11.01 -1.08 -10.88
CA VAL A 342 -11.33 -0.17 -9.77
C VAL A 342 -12.58 0.65 -10.07
N VAL A 343 -13.48 0.76 -9.08
CA VAL A 343 -14.54 1.79 -9.08
C VAL A 343 -14.15 2.88 -8.09
N LEU A 344 -13.99 4.11 -8.58
CA LEU A 344 -13.62 5.27 -7.79
C LEU A 344 -14.81 6.22 -7.65
N PHE A 345 -15.29 6.46 -6.44
CA PHE A 345 -16.17 7.59 -6.17
C PHE A 345 -15.31 8.84 -5.92
N ASP A 346 -15.35 9.79 -6.85
CA ASP A 346 -14.56 11.02 -6.77
C ASP A 346 -15.03 11.88 -5.59
N GLU A 347 -14.23 11.86 -4.53
CA GLU A 347 -14.38 12.71 -3.35
C GLU A 347 -13.20 13.68 -3.21
N SER A 348 -12.48 13.95 -4.31
CA SER A 348 -11.31 14.84 -4.33
C SER A 348 -11.61 16.24 -3.78
N TRP A 349 -12.87 16.70 -3.89
CA TRP A 349 -13.36 17.95 -3.31
C TRP A 349 -13.17 18.05 -1.78
N ALA A 350 -13.10 16.92 -1.07
CA ALA A 350 -12.87 16.88 0.36
C ALA A 350 -11.41 17.18 0.73
N PHE A 351 -10.50 17.16 -0.24
CA PHE A 351 -9.05 17.27 -0.06
C PHE A 351 -8.49 18.49 -0.78
N ARG A 352 -9.09 19.68 -0.60
CA ARG A 352 -8.85 20.91 -1.41
C ARG A 352 -7.39 21.14 -1.83
N GLU A 353 -6.46 21.21 -0.88
CA GLU A 353 -5.03 21.49 -1.13
C GLU A 353 -4.29 20.33 -1.83
N HIS A 354 -4.86 19.14 -1.79
CA HIS A 354 -4.30 17.92 -2.35
C HIS A 354 -5.26 17.24 -3.33
N ARG A 355 -6.19 18.00 -3.93
CA ARG A 355 -7.28 17.47 -4.74
C ARG A 355 -6.74 16.60 -5.88
N ASP A 356 -5.80 17.16 -6.63
CA ASP A 356 -5.26 16.50 -7.82
C ASP A 356 -4.32 15.36 -7.43
N ARG A 357 -3.56 15.49 -6.34
CA ARG A 357 -2.77 14.38 -5.78
C ARG A 357 -3.64 13.23 -5.31
N TRP A 358 -4.79 13.53 -4.70
CA TRP A 358 -5.77 12.53 -4.27
C TRP A 358 -6.33 11.78 -5.47
N LEU A 359 -6.77 12.52 -6.49
CA LEU A 359 -7.38 11.93 -7.68
C LEU A 359 -6.34 11.13 -8.50
N TYR A 360 -5.12 11.67 -8.63
CA TYR A 360 -3.98 10.98 -9.24
C TYR A 360 -3.65 9.68 -8.51
N THR A 361 -3.55 9.72 -7.18
CA THR A 361 -3.28 8.53 -6.35
C THR A 361 -4.36 7.48 -6.56
N ALA A 362 -5.63 7.91 -6.59
CA ALA A 362 -6.78 7.03 -6.77
C ALA A 362 -6.81 6.36 -8.15
N VAL A 363 -6.61 7.14 -9.22
CA VAL A 363 -6.60 6.64 -10.60
C VAL A 363 -5.46 5.64 -10.81
N THR A 364 -4.27 5.95 -10.26
CA THR A 364 -3.08 5.07 -10.39
C THR A 364 -3.14 3.78 -9.57
N ARG A 365 -4.23 3.53 -8.81
CA ARG A 365 -4.46 2.21 -8.18
C ARG A 365 -5.01 1.17 -9.16
N ALA A 366 -5.58 1.60 -10.28
CA ALA A 366 -6.04 0.70 -11.34
C ALA A 366 -4.85 0.28 -12.22
N ALA A 367 -4.83 -0.98 -12.65
CA ALA A 367 -3.86 -1.50 -13.61
C ALA A 367 -4.43 -1.58 -15.03
N GLU A 368 -5.67 -2.08 -15.17
CA GLU A 368 -6.30 -2.32 -16.47
C GLU A 368 -7.41 -1.31 -16.76
N ARG A 369 -8.37 -1.16 -15.83
CA ARG A 369 -9.54 -0.28 -16.02
C ARG A 369 -10.02 0.39 -14.74
N ILE A 370 -10.58 1.58 -14.92
CA ILE A 370 -11.20 2.34 -13.84
C ILE A 370 -12.54 2.95 -14.27
N THR A 371 -13.54 2.85 -13.40
CA THR A 371 -14.77 3.64 -13.49
C THR A 371 -14.74 4.75 -12.45
N VAL A 372 -14.62 6.00 -12.90
CA VAL A 372 -14.67 7.18 -12.04
C VAL A 372 -16.10 7.71 -11.99
N VAL A 373 -16.68 7.77 -10.79
CA VAL A 373 -18.03 8.26 -10.52
C VAL A 373 -17.97 9.66 -9.93
N ARG A 374 -18.46 10.66 -10.66
CA ARG A 374 -18.46 12.08 -10.26
C ARG A 374 -19.83 12.56 -9.79
#